data_AF-A0A817AYG5-F1
#
_entry.id   AF-A0A817AYG5-F1
#
_cell.length_a   1.000
_cell.length_b   1.000
_cell.length_c   1.000
_cell.angle_alpha   90.00
_cell.angle_beta   90.00
_cell.angle_gamma   90.00
#
_symmetry.space_group_name_H-M   'P 1'
#
loop_
_entity.id
_entity.type
_entity.pdbx_description
1 polymer ?
#
loop_
_entity_poly.entity_id
_entity_poly.type
_entity_poly.pdbx_seq_one_letter_code
_entity_poly.pdbx_strand_id
1 'polypeptide(L)'
;MIQEKYTKRYQNLKVAEALSNNHLYPFACNELSSIINLGYSQLPKDLKAFIFRDCLSAFRLLPEMNTSAAVSAANLLVKSVESAFPKQKKNLAIVEFKQAKVALKRRTKSHDEHIGMFFYLSFCKSPL
;
A
#
# COMPACT_ATOMS: atom_id res chain seq x y z
N MET A 1 -12.06 -22.40 16.32
CA MET A 1 -12.36 -22.72 14.90
C MET A 1 -12.90 -21.55 14.06
N ILE A 2 -13.26 -20.40 14.62
CA ILE A 2 -13.83 -19.28 13.84
C ILE A 2 -12.75 -18.54 13.01
N GLN A 3 -11.54 -18.38 13.54
CA GLN A 3 -10.45 -17.62 12.89
C GLN A 3 -9.98 -18.24 11.57
N GLU A 4 -9.96 -19.56 11.48
CA GLU A 4 -9.51 -20.26 10.28
C GLU A 4 -10.42 -20.00 9.07
N LYS A 5 -11.73 -19.80 9.31
CA LYS A 5 -12.73 -19.50 8.27
C LYS A 5 -12.52 -18.11 7.66
N TYR A 6 -12.20 -17.10 8.48
CA TYR A 6 -11.92 -15.74 8.01
C TYR A 6 -10.60 -15.66 7.26
N THR A 7 -9.56 -16.34 7.76
CA THR A 7 -8.27 -16.44 7.09
C THR A 7 -8.39 -17.13 5.73
N LYS A 8 -9.10 -18.26 5.65
CA LYS A 8 -9.36 -18.97 4.39
C LYS A 8 -10.18 -18.12 3.40
N ARG A 9 -11.22 -17.42 3.86
CA ARG A 9 -11.98 -16.49 3.00
C ARG A 9 -11.10 -15.36 2.46
N TYR A 10 -10.24 -14.79 3.29
CA TYR A 10 -9.33 -13.73 2.86
C TYR A 10 -8.27 -14.24 1.87
N GLN A 11 -7.70 -15.41 2.12
CA GLN A 11 -6.79 -16.07 1.18
C GLN A 11 -7.47 -16.37 -0.17
N ASN A 12 -8.75 -16.75 -0.17
CA ASN A 12 -9.52 -16.98 -1.38
C ASN A 12 -9.80 -15.70 -2.20
N LEU A 13 -9.68 -14.50 -1.60
CA LEU A 13 -9.79 -13.23 -2.34
C LEU A 13 -8.57 -13.00 -3.26
N LYS A 14 -7.49 -13.78 -3.09
CA LYS A 14 -6.28 -13.73 -3.90
C LYS A 14 -5.77 -12.30 -4.12
N VAL A 15 -5.80 -11.49 -3.06
CA VAL A 15 -5.43 -10.06 -3.09
C VAL A 15 -4.02 -9.87 -3.68
N ALA A 16 -3.06 -10.73 -3.34
CA ALA A 16 -1.71 -10.68 -3.90
C ALA A 16 -1.67 -10.92 -5.43
N GLU A 17 -2.53 -11.80 -5.95
CA GLU A 17 -2.62 -12.08 -7.39
C GLU A 17 -3.28 -10.90 -8.11
N ALA A 18 -4.32 -10.31 -7.51
CA ALA A 18 -4.97 -9.09 -8.01
C ALA A 18 -4.03 -7.88 -7.99
N LEU A 19 -3.21 -7.72 -6.95
CA LEU A 19 -2.19 -6.67 -6.86
C LEU A 19 -1.09 -6.83 -7.91
N SER A 20 -0.83 -8.04 -8.39
CA SER A 20 0.18 -8.26 -9.43
C SER A 20 -0.33 -7.93 -10.85
N ASN A 21 -1.63 -7.63 -10.99
CA ASN A 21 -2.27 -7.29 -12.27
C ASN A 21 -2.58 -5.80 -12.35
N ASN A 22 -2.05 -5.12 -13.38
CA ASN A 22 -2.22 -3.69 -13.63
C ASN A 22 -3.68 -3.21 -13.62
N HIS A 23 -4.61 -4.01 -14.13
CA HIS A 23 -6.03 -3.64 -14.20
C HIS A 23 -6.75 -3.84 -12.87
N LEU A 24 -6.34 -4.83 -12.08
CA LEU A 24 -6.97 -5.19 -10.82
C LEU A 24 -6.33 -4.50 -9.61
N TYR A 25 -5.10 -3.99 -9.76
CA TYR A 25 -4.36 -3.31 -8.70
C TYR A 25 -5.17 -2.16 -8.06
N PRO A 26 -5.78 -1.22 -8.82
CA PRO A 26 -6.57 -0.16 -8.20
C PRO A 26 -7.76 -0.68 -7.40
N PHE A 27 -8.43 -1.73 -7.90
CA PHE A 27 -9.53 -2.38 -7.20
C PHE A 27 -9.06 -3.04 -5.90
N ALA A 28 -7.96 -3.80 -5.95
CA ALA A 28 -7.38 -4.45 -4.77
C ALA A 28 -6.95 -3.43 -3.70
N CYS A 29 -6.36 -2.30 -4.08
CA CYS A 29 -6.04 -1.22 -3.15
C CYS A 29 -7.28 -0.59 -2.50
N ASN A 30 -8.36 -0.38 -3.25
CA ASN A 30 -9.62 0.16 -2.73
C ASN A 30 -10.32 -0.81 -1.77
N GLU A 31 -10.30 -2.12 -2.09
CA GLU A 31 -10.81 -3.17 -1.21
C GLU A 31 -10.02 -3.23 0.10
N LEU A 32 -8.69 -3.21 0.02
CA LEU A 32 -7.83 -3.14 1.21
C LEU A 32 -8.14 -1.89 2.04
N SER A 33 -8.28 -0.73 1.41
CA SER A 33 -8.64 0.53 2.09
C SER A 33 -9.98 0.42 2.81
N SER A 34 -10.99 -0.16 2.17
CA SER A 34 -12.32 -0.41 2.76
C SER A 34 -12.25 -1.36 3.94
N ILE A 35 -11.57 -2.51 3.80
CA ILE A 35 -11.38 -3.47 4.90
C ILE A 35 -10.71 -2.81 6.10
N ILE A 36 -9.71 -1.97 5.84
CA ILE A 36 -8.95 -1.29 6.89
C ILE A 36 -9.84 -0.29 7.63
N ASN A 37 -10.56 0.55 6.89
CA ASN A 37 -11.44 1.57 7.46
C ASN A 37 -12.62 0.97 8.22
N LEU A 38 -13.24 -0.08 7.69
CA LEU A 38 -14.48 -0.64 8.23
C LEU A 38 -14.25 -1.53 9.44
N GLY A 39 -13.15 -2.28 9.47
CA GLY A 39 -13.05 -3.42 10.36
C GLY A 39 -11.71 -3.65 11.04
N TYR A 40 -10.64 -2.94 10.66
CA TYR A 40 -9.29 -3.33 11.09
C TYR A 40 -9.14 -3.49 12.59
N SER A 41 -9.75 -2.62 13.41
CA SER A 41 -9.68 -2.72 14.88
C SER A 41 -10.29 -4.03 15.42
N GLN A 42 -11.36 -4.51 14.81
CA GLN A 42 -12.13 -5.69 15.20
C GLN A 42 -11.54 -7.01 14.66
N LEU A 43 -10.59 -6.93 13.71
CA LEU A 43 -10.03 -8.14 13.10
C LEU A 43 -9.10 -8.92 14.05
N PRO A 44 -9.01 -10.26 13.86
CA PRO A 44 -8.03 -11.11 14.54
C PRO A 44 -6.59 -10.66 14.29
N LYS A 45 -5.67 -10.92 15.23
CA LYS A 45 -4.24 -10.58 15.09
C LYS A 45 -3.61 -11.18 13.82
N ASP A 46 -3.96 -12.42 13.48
CA ASP A 46 -3.41 -13.10 12.31
C ASP A 46 -3.86 -12.43 11.01
N LEU A 47 -5.15 -12.10 10.91
CA LEU A 47 -5.72 -11.43 9.74
C LEU A 47 -5.18 -10.00 9.58
N LYS A 48 -4.99 -9.29 10.70
CA LYS A 48 -4.29 -7.99 10.71
C LYS A 48 -2.88 -8.10 10.14
N ALA A 49 -2.16 -9.19 10.42
CA ALA A 49 -0.82 -9.41 9.89
C ALA A 49 -0.84 -9.70 8.38
N PHE A 50 -1.81 -10.47 7.89
CA PHE A 50 -2.00 -10.68 6.44
C PHE A 50 -2.32 -9.38 5.70
N ILE A 51 -3.31 -8.62 6.17
CA ILE A 51 -3.68 -7.33 5.57
C ILE A 51 -2.49 -6.37 5.58
N PHE A 52 -1.73 -6.33 6.68
CA PHE A 52 -0.52 -5.51 6.77
C PHE A 52 0.50 -5.90 5.68
N ARG A 53 0.75 -7.20 5.51
CA ARG A 53 1.66 -7.71 4.48
C ARG A 53 1.18 -7.39 3.06
N ASP A 54 -0.12 -7.48 2.81
CA ASP A 54 -0.70 -7.18 1.50
C ASP A 54 -0.64 -5.67 1.21
N CYS A 55 -0.79 -4.80 2.20
CA CYS A 55 -0.56 -3.37 2.04
C CYS A 55 0.89 -3.05 1.65
N LEU A 56 1.86 -3.67 2.33
CA LEU A 56 3.28 -3.49 1.99
C LEU A 56 3.56 -3.99 0.57
N SER A 57 2.98 -5.14 0.19
CA SER A 57 3.14 -5.70 -1.15
C SER A 57 2.53 -4.78 -2.22
N ALA A 58 1.35 -4.22 -1.95
CA ALA A 58 0.73 -3.23 -2.83
C ALA A 58 1.65 -2.02 -3.05
N PHE A 59 2.20 -1.45 -1.98
CA PHE A 59 3.13 -0.31 -2.12
C PHE A 59 4.39 -0.69 -2.91
N ARG A 60 4.96 -1.87 -2.70
CA ARG A 60 6.13 -2.34 -3.45
C ARG A 60 5.86 -2.56 -4.94
N LEU A 61 4.64 -2.94 -5.30
CA LEU A 61 4.20 -3.16 -6.68
C LEU A 61 3.77 -1.86 -7.40
N LEU A 62 3.44 -0.79 -6.66
CA LEU A 62 3.06 0.51 -7.22
C LEU A 62 4.00 1.04 -8.35
N PRO A 63 5.34 0.93 -8.25
CA PRO A 63 6.26 1.38 -9.31
C PRO A 63 6.17 0.56 -10.60
N GLU A 64 5.50 -0.59 -10.59
CA GLU A 64 5.29 -1.45 -11.76
C GLU A 64 3.99 -1.09 -12.48
N MET A 65 3.02 -0.51 -11.77
CA MET A 65 1.67 -0.28 -12.26
C MET A 65 1.53 0.98 -13.14
N ASN A 66 2.43 1.97 -13.01
CA ASN A 66 2.58 3.19 -13.83
C ASN A 66 1.28 3.94 -14.28
N THR A 67 0.12 3.70 -13.68
CA THR A 67 -1.16 4.32 -14.05
C THR A 67 -1.64 5.32 -13.00
N SER A 68 -2.34 6.37 -13.44
CA SER A 68 -2.94 7.38 -12.55
C SER A 68 -3.96 6.77 -11.57
N ALA A 69 -4.72 5.78 -12.02
CA ALA A 69 -5.66 5.03 -11.20
C ALA A 69 -4.95 4.26 -10.06
N ALA A 70 -3.85 3.56 -10.36
CA ALA A 70 -3.05 2.86 -9.36
C ALA A 70 -2.46 3.81 -8.32
N VAL A 71 -1.94 4.96 -8.77
CA VAL A 71 -1.42 6.00 -7.86
C VAL A 71 -2.52 6.54 -6.96
N SER A 72 -3.70 6.81 -7.50
CA SER A 72 -4.84 7.33 -6.74
C SER A 72 -5.32 6.32 -5.68
N ALA A 73 -5.49 5.06 -6.06
CA ALA A 73 -5.87 3.98 -5.16
C ALA A 73 -4.83 3.73 -4.07
N ALA A 74 -3.54 3.77 -4.41
CA ALA A 74 -2.47 3.62 -3.42
C ALA A 74 -2.41 4.80 -2.43
N ASN A 75 -2.68 6.04 -2.87
CA ASN A 75 -2.81 7.18 -1.95
C ASN A 75 -4.00 7.01 -0.98
N LEU A 76 -5.13 6.47 -1.44
CA LEU A 76 -6.28 6.16 -0.58
C LEU A 76 -5.92 5.09 0.46
N LEU A 77 -5.26 4.02 0.03
CA LEU A 77 -4.81 2.94 0.90
C LEU A 77 -3.89 3.45 2.02
N VAL A 78 -2.98 4.38 1.72
CA VAL A 78 -2.12 5.00 2.74
C VAL A 78 -2.93 5.78 3.76
N LYS A 79 -3.91 6.60 3.33
CA LYS A 79 -4.76 7.34 4.27
C LYS A 79 -5.49 6.41 5.25
N SER A 80 -5.99 5.28 4.75
CA SER A 80 -6.61 4.24 5.58
C SER A 80 -5.62 3.63 6.56
N VAL A 81 -4.42 3.27 6.10
CA VAL A 81 -3.34 2.78 6.96
C VAL A 81 -2.97 3.79 8.04
N GLU A 82 -2.90 5.08 7.70
CA GLU A 82 -2.57 6.16 8.63
C GLU A 82 -3.62 6.35 9.73
N SER A 83 -4.89 6.07 9.43
CA SER A 83 -6.02 6.19 10.35
C SER A 83 -6.16 4.97 11.26
N ALA A 84 -5.99 3.77 10.71
CA ALA A 84 -6.36 2.53 11.41
C ALA A 84 -5.18 1.76 12.00
N PHE A 85 -3.94 1.95 11.52
CA PHE A 85 -2.81 1.14 11.99
C PHE A 85 -2.14 1.72 13.23
N PRO A 86 -1.61 0.86 14.12
CA PRO A 86 -0.80 1.30 15.25
C PRO A 86 0.51 1.96 14.76
N LYS A 87 1.02 2.91 15.54
CA LYS A 87 2.13 3.83 15.20
C LYS A 87 3.32 3.17 14.50
N GLN A 88 3.78 2.01 15.01
CA GLN A 88 4.92 1.28 14.42
C GLN A 88 4.64 0.78 12.99
N LYS A 89 3.51 0.09 12.79
CA LYS A 89 3.12 -0.46 11.49
C LYS A 89 2.80 0.64 10.48
N LYS A 90 2.13 1.69 10.94
CA LYS A 90 1.85 2.89 10.15
C LYS A 90 3.13 3.48 9.57
N ASN A 91 4.14 3.73 10.41
CA ASN A 91 5.40 4.33 9.96
C ASN A 91 6.09 3.47 8.90
N LEU A 92 6.15 2.15 9.10
CA LEU A 92 6.75 1.24 8.14
C LEU A 92 6.04 1.29 6.78
N ALA A 93 4.71 1.26 6.78
CA ALA A 93 3.91 1.34 5.56
C ALA A 93 4.05 2.69 4.84
N ILE A 94 4.11 3.81 5.57
CA ILE A 94 4.35 5.15 4.99
C ILE A 94 5.72 5.23 4.33
N VAL A 95 6.77 4.69 4.99
CA VAL A 95 8.13 4.70 4.45
C VAL A 95 8.19 3.91 3.14
N GLU A 96 7.61 2.71 3.12
CA GLU A 96 7.50 1.87 1.92
C GLU A 96 6.74 2.57 0.80
N PHE A 97 5.61 3.20 1.09
CA PHE A 97 4.87 3.97 0.09
C PHE A 97 5.68 5.15 -0.46
N LYS A 98 6.40 5.88 0.39
CA LYS A 98 7.27 6.99 -0.05
C LYS A 98 8.38 6.48 -0.97
N GLN A 99 9.02 5.37 -0.60
CA GLN A 99 10.06 4.73 -1.42
C GLN A 99 9.49 4.29 -2.77
N ALA A 100 8.31 3.68 -2.79
CA ALA A 100 7.61 3.29 -4.00
C ALA A 100 7.28 4.50 -4.90
N LYS A 101 6.79 5.61 -4.35
CA LYS A 101 6.56 6.84 -5.13
C LYS A 101 7.84 7.41 -5.72
N VAL A 102 8.96 7.31 -5.02
CA VAL A 102 10.27 7.72 -5.55
C VAL A 102 10.69 6.79 -6.70
N ALA A 103 10.57 5.48 -6.54
CA ALA A 103 10.87 4.50 -7.58
C ALA A 103 9.99 4.69 -8.83
N LEU A 104 8.69 4.91 -8.63
CA LEU A 104 7.73 5.25 -9.67
C LEU A 104 8.18 6.48 -10.46
N LYS A 105 8.47 7.59 -9.77
CA LYS A 105 8.95 8.82 -10.41
C LYS A 105 10.28 8.66 -11.13
N ARG A 106 11.20 7.83 -10.61
CA ARG A 106 12.47 7.52 -11.28
C ARG A 106 12.24 6.81 -12.62
N ARG A 107 11.27 5.90 -12.69
CA ARG A 107 10.87 5.23 -13.94
C ARG A 107 10.13 6.15 -14.92
N THR A 108 9.36 7.12 -14.42
CA THR A 108 8.73 8.12 -15.29
C THR A 108 9.76 9.13 -15.83
N LYS A 109 10.76 9.51 -15.03
CA LYS A 109 11.84 10.43 -15.44
C LYS A 109 12.84 9.86 -16.44
N SER A 110 12.93 8.54 -16.61
CA SER A 110 13.66 7.96 -17.77
C SER A 110 12.89 8.15 -19.09
N HIS A 111 11.67 8.71 -19.04
CA HIS A 111 10.87 9.02 -20.22
C HIS A 111 10.65 10.53 -20.45
N ASP A 112 10.67 11.35 -19.39
CA ASP A 112 10.60 12.82 -19.54
C ASP A 112 11.54 13.53 -18.55
N GLU A 113 12.46 14.29 -19.12
CA GLU A 113 13.33 15.21 -18.42
C GLU A 113 12.50 16.38 -17.85
N HIS A 114 13.00 16.97 -16.76
CA HIS A 114 12.44 18.11 -16.02
C HIS A 114 11.30 17.81 -15.03
N ILE A 115 11.35 18.52 -13.90
CA ILE A 115 10.39 18.54 -12.79
C ILE A 115 10.57 17.42 -11.75
N GLY A 116 11.47 17.65 -10.80
CA GLY A 116 11.41 16.90 -9.54
C GLY A 116 12.49 17.22 -8.52
N MET A 117 12.98 18.46 -8.47
CA MET A 117 13.99 18.93 -7.50
C MET A 117 13.34 19.49 -6.22
N PHE A 118 12.17 18.98 -5.79
CA PHE A 118 11.47 19.51 -4.61
C PHE A 118 11.17 18.50 -3.49
N PHE A 119 11.50 17.21 -3.64
CA PHE A 119 11.26 16.24 -2.56
C PHE A 119 12.51 15.51 -2.04
N TYR A 120 13.66 15.62 -2.71
CA TYR A 120 14.91 15.03 -2.22
C TYR A 120 15.36 15.63 -0.87
N LEU A 121 15.04 16.90 -0.62
CA LEU A 121 15.45 17.59 0.60
C LEU A 121 14.65 17.20 1.85
N SER A 122 13.50 16.52 1.72
CA SER A 122 12.71 16.11 2.90
C SER A 122 13.06 14.69 3.39
N PHE A 123 13.81 13.90 2.61
CA PHE A 123 14.21 12.54 3.01
C PHE A 123 15.52 12.50 3.83
N CYS A 124 16.33 13.57 3.78
CA CYS A 124 17.61 13.65 4.52
C CYS A 124 17.51 14.36 5.88
N LYS A 125 16.32 14.73 6.37
CA LYS A 125 16.15 15.27 7.73
C LYS A 125 15.33 14.35 8.62
N SER A 126 15.97 13.27 9.04
CA SER A 126 15.75 12.69 10.36
C SER A 126 17.08 12.12 10.84
N PRO A 127 17.99 12.95 11.39
CA PRO A 127 18.91 12.42 12.38
C PRO A 127 18.13 12.18 13.68
N LEU A 128 18.59 11.16 14.40
CA LEU A 128 18.18 10.81 15.76
C LEU A 128 18.07 12.01 16.71
#